data_AF-A0A7X7P625-F1
#
_entry.id   AF-A0A7X7P625-F1
#
_cell.length_a   1.000
_cell.length_b   1.000
_cell.length_c   1.000
_cell.angle_alpha   90.00
_cell.angle_beta   90.00
_cell.angle_gamma   90.00
#
_symmetry.space_group_name_H-M   'P 1'
#
loop_
_entity.id
_entity.type
_entity.pdbx_description
1 polymer ?
#
loop_
_entity_poly.entity_id
_entity_poly.type
_entity_poly.pdbx_seq_one_letter_code
_entity_poly.pdbx_strand_id
1 'polypeptide(L)'
;MRVCFLTALFSFVVSSLLYSYAQSDYSITLSNLNTANKSLEMVYVQGGSYQRGCSDGDTECETQEKPTHRVTLSDYYISKYELTNAQWQAVMADNTTKDNKPKTSVTWYDAISFTCKLSEQTGKKYRLATDAEFEFAARGGNKSKGTLYSGSNNADDVAWYSLNIKETCFGDFCFKSAQDVGTKAPNELGIYDMSGNVYEWMYDSYGTFSEGDLTNPTGPATLHTQKVRRGGSFDQPASESRVSARKIRSIEGKDGSIGIRLAISVTDSRPEGMLDPCDIQKPPPTGGKPGFYDERLINADGEAWVNELMENYINVLIIKENAAIYASVYNNTYVTEDAKGQWYTLNSFSLNIVPNS
;
A
#
# COMPACT_ATOMS: atom_id res chain seq x y z
N MET A 1 54.42 2.24 -29.22
CA MET A 1 53.62 2.83 -28.12
C MET A 1 52.34 3.47 -28.68
N ARG A 2 51.42 2.70 -29.28
CA ARG A 2 50.12 3.18 -29.80
C ARG A 2 49.17 2.00 -30.05
N VAL A 3 48.74 1.28 -29.00
CA VAL A 3 47.63 0.29 -29.13
C VAL A 3 46.69 0.25 -27.89
N CYS A 4 46.95 0.98 -26.80
CA CYS A 4 46.12 0.88 -25.57
C CYS A 4 44.96 1.90 -25.43
N PHE A 5 44.76 2.84 -26.37
CA PHE A 5 43.77 3.91 -26.18
C PHE A 5 42.38 3.66 -26.78
N LEU A 6 42.21 2.69 -27.70
CA LEU A 6 40.90 2.44 -28.34
C LEU A 6 39.97 1.52 -27.54
N THR A 7 40.49 0.57 -26.76
CA THR A 7 39.66 -0.37 -25.98
C THR A 7 39.04 0.26 -24.73
N ALA A 8 39.75 1.20 -24.10
CA ALA A 8 39.25 1.93 -22.93
C ALA A 8 38.12 2.91 -23.30
N LEU A 9 38.23 3.61 -24.43
CA LEU A 9 37.19 4.53 -24.91
C LEU A 9 35.89 3.78 -25.30
N PHE A 10 36.00 2.62 -25.94
CA PHE A 10 34.83 1.84 -26.37
C PHE A 10 34.05 1.27 -25.17
N SER A 11 34.76 0.80 -24.13
CA SER A 11 34.13 0.30 -22.89
C SER A 11 33.43 1.41 -22.10
N PHE A 12 34.02 2.61 -22.04
CA PHE A 12 33.43 3.78 -21.37
C PHE A 12 32.18 4.31 -22.09
N VAL A 13 32.19 4.34 -23.43
CA VAL A 13 31.05 4.81 -24.23
C VAL A 13 29.88 3.82 -24.16
N VAL A 14 30.15 2.50 -24.16
CA VAL A 14 29.09 1.48 -23.98
C VAL A 14 28.55 1.47 -22.55
N SER A 15 29.40 1.63 -21.54
CA SER A 15 28.97 1.74 -20.13
C SER A 15 28.10 2.99 -19.88
N SER A 16 28.47 4.15 -20.44
CA SER A 16 27.69 5.39 -20.30
C SER A 16 26.39 5.39 -21.11
N LEU A 17 26.36 4.77 -22.30
CA LEU A 17 25.13 4.57 -23.07
C LEU A 17 24.17 3.59 -22.37
N LEU A 18 24.67 2.50 -21.79
CA LEU A 18 23.86 1.56 -20.99
C LEU A 18 23.35 2.21 -19.69
N TYR A 19 24.15 3.06 -19.04
CA TYR A 19 23.73 3.82 -17.86
C TYR A 19 22.66 4.86 -18.19
N SER A 20 22.79 5.57 -19.32
CA SER A 20 21.80 6.57 -19.75
C SER A 20 20.44 5.96 -20.12
N TYR A 21 20.42 4.71 -20.61
CA TYR A 21 19.18 3.99 -20.90
C TYR A 21 18.46 3.49 -19.62
N ALA A 22 19.19 3.37 -18.50
CA ALA A 22 18.65 2.97 -17.21
C ALA A 22 18.06 4.14 -16.40
N GLN A 23 18.02 5.36 -16.96
CA GLN A 23 17.53 6.59 -16.32
C GLN A 23 16.36 7.24 -17.07
N SER A 24 15.62 6.47 -17.86
CA SER A 24 14.43 6.93 -18.57
C SER A 24 13.25 6.00 -18.32
N ASP A 25 12.04 6.56 -18.35
CA ASP A 25 10.80 5.79 -18.31
C ASP A 25 10.83 4.65 -19.33
N TYR A 26 10.25 3.51 -18.97
CA TYR A 26 10.14 2.37 -19.86
C TYR A 26 8.72 1.79 -19.86
N SER A 27 8.41 1.02 -20.89
CA SER A 27 7.15 0.29 -20.98
C SER A 27 7.40 -1.18 -21.30
N ILE A 28 6.60 -2.07 -20.73
CA ILE A 28 6.60 -3.50 -21.08
C ILE A 28 5.28 -3.86 -21.72
N THR A 29 5.35 -4.50 -22.88
CA THR A 29 4.17 -5.08 -23.54
C THR A 29 3.81 -6.39 -22.87
N LEU A 30 2.59 -6.49 -22.33
CA LEU A 30 2.06 -7.74 -21.78
C LEU A 30 1.48 -8.57 -22.94
N SER A 31 2.20 -9.62 -23.35
CA SER A 31 1.93 -10.41 -24.56
C SER A 31 0.54 -11.05 -24.63
N ASN A 32 -0.13 -11.23 -23.50
CA ASN A 32 -1.46 -11.85 -23.40
C ASN A 32 -2.63 -10.85 -23.56
N LEU A 33 -2.36 -9.57 -23.83
CA LEU A 33 -3.38 -8.54 -24.04
C LEU A 33 -3.69 -8.31 -25.52
N ASN A 34 -4.91 -8.68 -25.93
CA ASN A 34 -5.45 -8.40 -27.27
C ASN A 34 -6.11 -7.02 -27.41
N THR A 35 -6.08 -6.16 -26.38
CA THR A 35 -6.71 -4.83 -26.36
C THR A 35 -5.68 -3.69 -26.46
N ALA A 36 -6.13 -2.44 -26.65
CA ALA A 36 -5.28 -1.28 -26.96
C ALA A 36 -4.31 -0.85 -25.83
N ASN A 37 -4.59 -1.21 -24.57
CA ASN A 37 -3.74 -0.87 -23.42
C ASN A 37 -2.80 -2.02 -23.05
N LYS A 38 -1.80 -2.25 -23.92
CA LYS A 38 -0.86 -3.38 -23.83
C LYS A 38 0.32 -3.16 -22.90
N SER A 39 0.55 -1.94 -22.44
CA SER A 39 1.79 -1.56 -21.77
C SER A 39 1.62 -1.38 -20.26
N LEU A 40 2.57 -1.94 -19.52
CA LEU A 40 2.88 -1.48 -18.17
C LEU A 40 3.93 -0.37 -18.29
N GLU A 41 3.52 0.88 -18.08
CA GLU A 41 4.39 2.05 -18.08
C GLU A 41 5.02 2.26 -16.69
N MET A 42 6.34 2.40 -16.66
CA MET A 42 7.14 2.54 -15.45
C MET A 42 7.91 3.86 -15.52
N VAL A 43 7.71 4.71 -14.52
CA VAL A 43 8.35 6.03 -14.41
C VAL A 43 9.64 5.89 -13.63
N TYR A 44 10.74 6.44 -14.17
CA TYR A 44 12.01 6.51 -13.46
C TYR A 44 11.94 7.56 -12.36
N VAL A 45 12.20 7.14 -11.13
CA VAL A 45 12.31 8.01 -9.96
C VAL A 45 13.77 8.07 -9.56
N GLN A 46 14.40 9.21 -9.87
CA GLN A 46 15.73 9.50 -9.35
C GLN A 46 15.66 9.57 -7.82
N GLY A 47 16.42 8.71 -7.16
CA GLY A 47 16.53 8.66 -5.71
C GLY A 47 17.07 9.97 -5.13
N GLY A 48 16.96 10.09 -3.83
CA GLY A 48 17.30 11.31 -3.11
C GLY A 48 16.89 11.22 -1.65
N SER A 49 17.09 12.31 -0.92
CA SER A 49 16.66 12.41 0.46
C SER A 49 15.48 13.37 0.60
N TYR A 50 14.52 13.03 1.44
CA TYR A 50 13.35 13.87 1.73
C TYR A 50 12.93 13.76 3.19
N GLN A 51 12.09 14.72 3.63
CA GLN A 51 11.41 14.65 4.90
C GLN A 51 10.13 13.82 4.74
N ARG A 52 10.12 12.63 5.34
CA ARG A 52 8.99 11.71 5.35
C ARG A 52 8.10 11.98 6.55
N GLY A 53 6.80 11.84 6.38
CA GLY A 53 5.78 12.09 7.40
C GLY A 53 5.02 13.39 7.17
N CYS A 54 4.39 13.91 8.21
CA CYS A 54 3.54 15.09 8.14
C CYS A 54 4.22 16.25 7.38
N SER A 55 3.53 16.81 6.39
CA SER A 55 4.03 17.93 5.58
C SER A 55 3.99 19.24 6.37
N ASP A 56 4.90 20.16 6.08
CA ASP A 56 4.89 21.48 6.71
C ASP A 56 3.59 22.23 6.40
N GLY A 57 2.90 22.70 7.44
CA GLY A 57 1.62 23.42 7.32
C GLY A 57 0.39 22.52 7.17
N ASP A 58 0.56 21.20 7.14
CA ASP A 58 -0.55 20.25 7.17
C ASP A 58 -1.11 20.11 8.59
N THR A 59 -2.37 20.51 8.77
CA THR A 59 -3.07 20.47 10.07
C THR A 59 -3.88 19.21 10.29
N GLU A 60 -3.97 18.32 9.29
CA GLU A 60 -4.79 17.10 9.32
C GLU A 60 -3.96 15.84 9.58
N CYS A 61 -2.66 15.99 9.87
CA CYS A 61 -1.77 14.88 10.13
C CYS A 61 -2.15 14.06 11.37
N GLU A 62 -2.22 12.75 11.19
CA GLU A 62 -2.46 11.79 12.25
C GLU A 62 -1.17 11.39 12.97
N THR A 63 -1.28 10.67 14.08
CA THR A 63 -0.13 10.29 14.92
C THR A 63 0.86 9.40 14.18
N GLN A 64 0.37 8.50 13.32
CA GLN A 64 1.20 7.60 12.50
C GLN A 64 1.95 8.29 11.36
N GLU A 65 1.71 9.59 11.13
CA GLU A 65 2.47 10.42 10.19
C GLU A 65 3.64 11.13 10.88
N LYS A 66 3.85 10.89 12.18
CA LYS A 66 4.86 11.56 13.01
C LYS A 66 5.77 10.52 13.71
N PRO A 67 7.00 10.91 14.08
CA PRO A 67 7.65 12.18 13.75
C PRO A 67 8.05 12.27 12.27
N THR A 68 8.13 13.50 11.77
CA THR A 68 8.77 13.76 10.49
C THR A 68 10.25 13.45 10.62
N HIS A 69 10.81 12.67 9.69
CA HIS A 69 12.18 12.20 9.73
C HIS A 69 12.76 12.09 8.32
N ARG A 70 14.08 12.10 8.22
CA ARG A 70 14.77 12.11 6.93
C ARG A 70 14.94 10.68 6.41
N VAL A 71 14.53 10.46 5.16
CA VAL A 71 14.72 9.19 4.46
C VAL A 71 15.51 9.42 3.18
N THR A 72 16.47 8.55 2.90
CA THR A 72 17.23 8.51 1.64
C THR A 72 16.86 7.27 0.84
N LEU A 73 16.51 7.45 -0.43
CA LEU A 73 16.15 6.38 -1.35
C LEU A 73 17.15 6.29 -2.50
N SER A 74 17.44 5.06 -2.92
CA SER A 74 18.13 4.76 -4.19
C SER A 74 17.18 4.92 -5.36
N ASP A 75 17.71 4.98 -6.58
CA ASP A 75 16.89 5.05 -7.80
C ASP A 75 16.02 3.80 -7.99
N TYR A 76 14.79 4.02 -8.42
CA TYR A 76 13.81 2.97 -8.68
C TYR A 76 12.86 3.40 -9.79
N TYR A 77 12.05 2.45 -10.25
CA TYR A 77 10.91 2.73 -11.09
C TYR A 77 9.63 2.42 -10.33
N ILE A 78 8.58 3.18 -10.63
CA ILE A 78 7.23 2.95 -10.10
C ILE A 78 6.23 3.03 -11.25
N SER A 79 5.17 2.21 -11.23
CA SER A 79 4.19 2.22 -12.33
C SER A 79 3.44 3.55 -12.37
N LYS A 80 3.30 4.07 -13.59
CA LYS A 80 2.73 5.40 -13.87
C LYS A 80 1.30 5.55 -13.36
N TYR A 81 0.57 4.43 -13.37
CA TYR A 81 -0.81 4.29 -12.92
C TYR A 81 -0.89 3.16 -11.88
N GLU A 82 -1.99 3.13 -11.14
CA GLU A 82 -2.45 1.94 -10.44
C GLU A 82 -2.58 0.78 -11.45
N LEU A 83 -2.33 -0.45 -11.00
CA LEU A 83 -2.46 -1.62 -11.85
C LEU A 83 -3.92 -1.83 -12.23
N THR A 84 -4.21 -1.89 -13.54
CA THR A 84 -5.58 -2.00 -14.06
C THR A 84 -6.12 -3.43 -14.05
N ASN A 85 -7.45 -3.58 -14.12
CA ASN A 85 -8.09 -4.88 -14.31
C ASN A 85 -7.60 -5.60 -15.57
N ALA A 86 -7.41 -4.88 -16.68
CA ALA A 86 -6.84 -5.45 -17.90
C ALA A 86 -5.42 -6.01 -17.67
N GLN A 87 -4.52 -5.25 -17.04
CA GLN A 87 -3.16 -5.71 -16.76
C GLN A 87 -3.15 -6.89 -15.77
N TRP A 88 -4.03 -6.86 -14.77
CA TRP A 88 -4.22 -7.99 -13.85
C TRP A 88 -4.60 -9.27 -14.59
N GLN A 89 -5.61 -9.19 -15.46
CA GLN A 89 -6.10 -10.30 -16.27
C GLN A 89 -4.98 -10.91 -17.15
N ALA A 90 -4.12 -10.06 -17.72
CA ALA A 90 -3.04 -10.49 -18.61
C ALA A 90 -2.03 -11.42 -17.93
N VAL A 91 -1.69 -11.11 -16.68
CA VAL A 91 -0.68 -11.83 -15.89
C VAL A 91 -1.33 -12.99 -15.16
N MET A 92 -2.46 -12.75 -14.48
CA MET A 92 -3.09 -13.74 -13.61
C MET A 92 -3.95 -14.73 -14.36
N ALA A 93 -4.43 -14.38 -15.57
CA ALA A 93 -5.39 -15.17 -16.34
C ALA A 93 -6.68 -15.49 -15.56
N ASP A 94 -7.11 -14.56 -14.71
CA ASP A 94 -8.37 -14.68 -13.96
C ASP A 94 -9.58 -14.16 -14.78
N ASN A 95 -10.77 -14.25 -14.19
CA ASN A 95 -12.03 -13.87 -14.84
C ASN A 95 -12.46 -12.41 -14.53
N THR A 96 -11.48 -11.50 -14.39
CA THR A 96 -11.76 -10.08 -14.13
C THR A 96 -12.12 -9.34 -15.43
N THR A 97 -12.77 -8.17 -15.31
CA THR A 97 -13.07 -7.30 -16.45
C THR A 97 -11.78 -6.84 -17.14
N LYS A 98 -11.85 -6.49 -18.44
CA LYS A 98 -10.68 -5.99 -19.19
C LYS A 98 -10.75 -4.48 -19.41
N ASP A 99 -11.08 -3.75 -18.36
CA ASP A 99 -11.17 -2.29 -18.35
C ASP A 99 -9.91 -1.63 -17.78
N ASN A 100 -9.89 -0.29 -17.83
CA ASN A 100 -8.81 0.56 -17.35
C ASN A 100 -9.02 1.05 -15.91
N LYS A 101 -9.98 0.49 -15.17
CA LYS A 101 -10.12 0.79 -13.75
C LYS A 101 -9.02 0.08 -12.97
N PRO A 102 -8.59 0.64 -11.83
CA PRO A 102 -7.65 -0.05 -10.97
C PRO A 102 -8.23 -1.40 -10.55
N LYS A 103 -7.37 -2.41 -10.49
CA LYS A 103 -7.71 -3.71 -9.93
C LYS A 103 -7.88 -3.54 -8.43
N THR A 104 -9.11 -3.69 -7.96
CA THR A 104 -9.43 -3.66 -6.53
C THR A 104 -9.86 -5.02 -6.00
N SER A 105 -10.23 -5.08 -4.72
CA SER A 105 -10.56 -6.33 -4.04
C SER A 105 -9.43 -7.32 -4.19
N VAL A 106 -8.22 -6.90 -3.83
CA VAL A 106 -7.03 -7.76 -3.77
C VAL A 106 -6.49 -7.72 -2.34
N THR A 107 -6.16 -8.88 -1.80
CA THR A 107 -5.42 -8.95 -0.53
C THR A 107 -3.95 -8.61 -0.77
N TRP A 108 -3.20 -8.37 0.30
CA TRP A 108 -1.76 -8.17 0.19
C TRP A 108 -1.06 -9.43 -0.39
N TYR A 109 -1.54 -10.63 -0.06
CA TYR A 109 -1.01 -11.86 -0.64
C TYR A 109 -1.33 -12.01 -2.13
N ASP A 110 -2.52 -11.58 -2.58
CA ASP A 110 -2.86 -11.57 -4.01
C ASP A 110 -1.92 -10.62 -4.76
N ALA A 111 -1.62 -9.46 -4.18
CA ALA A 111 -0.69 -8.48 -4.71
C ALA A 111 0.73 -9.06 -4.85
N ILE A 112 1.24 -9.71 -3.79
CA ILE A 112 2.54 -10.39 -3.81
C ILE A 112 2.58 -11.48 -4.88
N SER A 113 1.53 -12.31 -4.98
CA SER A 113 1.42 -13.36 -6.00
C SER A 113 1.45 -12.79 -7.41
N PHE A 114 0.78 -11.66 -7.65
CA PHE A 114 0.86 -10.95 -8.92
C PHE A 114 2.30 -10.52 -9.23
N THR A 115 2.99 -9.91 -8.27
CA THR A 115 4.38 -9.45 -8.49
C THR A 115 5.35 -10.60 -8.74
N CYS A 116 5.19 -11.74 -8.07
CA CYS A 116 5.95 -12.95 -8.36
C CYS A 116 5.72 -13.43 -9.79
N LYS A 117 4.46 -13.62 -10.19
CA LYS A 117 4.11 -14.13 -11.52
C LYS A 117 4.57 -13.20 -12.65
N LEU A 118 4.43 -11.88 -12.47
CA LEU A 118 4.96 -10.90 -13.43
C LEU A 118 6.49 -10.97 -13.51
N SER A 119 7.16 -11.19 -12.37
CA SER A 119 8.62 -11.32 -12.33
C SER A 119 9.09 -12.55 -13.10
N GLU A 120 8.46 -13.70 -12.89
CA GLU A 120 8.74 -14.94 -13.64
C GLU A 120 8.53 -14.78 -15.14
N GLN A 121 7.45 -14.08 -15.55
CA GLN A 121 7.13 -13.88 -16.97
C GLN A 121 8.10 -12.92 -17.69
N THR A 122 8.66 -11.95 -16.97
CA THR A 122 9.46 -10.87 -17.58
C THR A 122 10.96 -10.98 -17.31
N GLY A 123 11.36 -11.80 -16.33
CA GLY A 123 12.73 -11.89 -15.84
C GLY A 123 13.20 -10.65 -15.04
N LYS A 124 12.28 -9.74 -14.68
CA LYS A 124 12.55 -8.55 -13.87
C LYS A 124 11.99 -8.72 -12.46
N LYS A 125 12.58 -8.10 -11.44
CA LYS A 125 12.14 -8.25 -10.03
C LYS A 125 11.09 -7.23 -9.63
N TYR A 126 9.88 -7.40 -10.13
CA TYR A 126 8.72 -6.62 -9.72
C TYR A 126 8.35 -6.88 -8.26
N ARG A 127 7.87 -5.83 -7.60
CA ARG A 127 7.49 -5.83 -6.18
C ARG A 127 6.46 -4.74 -5.90
N LEU A 128 5.89 -4.76 -4.70
CA LEU A 128 5.21 -3.58 -4.16
C LEU A 128 6.25 -2.50 -3.83
N ALA A 129 5.82 -1.25 -3.88
CA ALA A 129 6.61 -0.14 -3.36
C ALA A 129 6.74 -0.28 -1.83
N THR A 130 7.87 0.19 -1.30
CA THR A 130 7.91 0.47 0.14
C THR A 130 7.05 1.68 0.44
N ASP A 131 6.64 1.78 1.69
CA ASP A 131 5.88 2.92 2.19
C ASP A 131 6.65 4.25 2.01
N ALA A 132 7.98 4.21 2.09
CA ALA A 132 8.83 5.37 1.84
C ALA A 132 8.98 5.70 0.35
N GLU A 133 9.08 4.70 -0.53
CA GLU A 133 9.14 4.90 -1.98
C GLU A 133 7.83 5.49 -2.52
N PHE A 134 6.69 5.02 -2.02
CA PHE A 134 5.40 5.57 -2.42
C PHE A 134 5.30 7.05 -2.06
N GLU A 135 5.61 7.42 -0.81
CA GLU A 135 5.51 8.80 -0.37
C GLU A 135 6.47 9.73 -1.12
N PHE A 136 7.71 9.29 -1.37
CA PHE A 136 8.67 10.09 -2.15
C PHE A 136 8.17 10.34 -3.57
N ALA A 137 7.66 9.31 -4.24
CA ALA A 137 7.06 9.43 -5.57
C ALA A 137 5.80 10.31 -5.55
N ALA A 138 4.93 10.16 -4.53
CA ALA A 138 3.69 10.94 -4.37
C ALA A 138 4.00 12.42 -4.17
N ARG A 139 5.10 12.76 -3.48
CA ARG A 139 5.55 14.14 -3.31
C ARG A 139 6.11 14.77 -4.58
N GLY A 140 6.37 14.00 -5.65
CA GLY A 140 7.04 14.47 -6.86
C GLY A 140 8.56 14.26 -6.84
N GLY A 141 9.09 13.45 -5.91
CA GLY A 141 10.51 13.13 -5.78
C GLY A 141 11.40 14.37 -5.69
N ASN A 142 12.54 14.34 -6.40
CA ASN A 142 13.44 15.50 -6.48
C ASN A 142 12.85 16.73 -7.21
N LYS A 143 11.67 16.60 -7.83
CA LYS A 143 10.94 17.70 -8.47
C LYS A 143 9.80 18.23 -7.60
N SER A 144 9.68 17.78 -6.35
CA SER A 144 8.58 18.13 -5.46
C SER A 144 8.38 19.65 -5.35
N LYS A 145 7.12 20.07 -5.43
CA LYS A 145 6.70 21.46 -5.13
C LYS A 145 6.17 21.64 -3.70
N GLY A 146 6.25 20.60 -2.87
CA GLY A 146 5.76 20.64 -1.48
C GLY A 146 4.25 20.79 -1.36
N THR A 147 3.49 20.22 -2.30
CA THR A 147 2.02 20.28 -2.28
C THR A 147 1.42 19.24 -1.34
N LEU A 148 0.21 19.53 -0.83
CA LEU A 148 -0.52 18.68 0.12
C LEU A 148 -0.98 17.36 -0.52
N TYR A 149 -1.43 17.43 -1.77
CA TYR A 149 -1.79 16.29 -2.62
C TYR A 149 -0.73 16.13 -3.71
N SER A 150 -0.74 14.98 -4.38
CA SER A 150 0.26 14.67 -5.41
C SER A 150 0.09 15.55 -6.65
N GLY A 151 0.83 16.66 -6.74
CA GLY A 151 0.82 17.61 -7.85
C GLY A 151 -0.05 18.87 -7.67
N SER A 152 -0.86 18.98 -6.61
CA SER A 152 -1.69 20.16 -6.33
C SER A 152 -1.99 20.34 -4.84
N ASN A 153 -2.30 21.57 -4.43
CA ASN A 153 -2.90 21.86 -3.12
C ASN A 153 -4.43 21.78 -3.13
N ASN A 154 -5.04 21.52 -4.29
CA ASN A 154 -6.47 21.28 -4.45
C ASN A 154 -6.70 19.81 -4.81
N ALA A 155 -7.41 19.08 -3.96
CA ALA A 155 -7.70 17.66 -4.16
C ALA A 155 -8.45 17.39 -5.48
N ASP A 156 -9.34 18.30 -5.90
CA ASP A 156 -10.13 18.10 -7.12
C ASP A 156 -9.30 18.05 -8.41
N ASP A 157 -8.10 18.62 -8.41
CA ASP A 157 -7.22 18.62 -9.59
C ASP A 157 -6.59 17.24 -9.82
N VAL A 158 -6.30 16.52 -8.73
CA VAL A 158 -5.39 15.36 -8.73
C VAL A 158 -6.03 14.08 -8.18
N ALA A 159 -7.21 14.17 -7.54
CA ALA A 159 -7.80 13.05 -6.82
C ALA A 159 -9.26 12.75 -7.18
N TRP A 160 -9.57 11.46 -7.18
CA TRP A 160 -10.93 10.94 -7.07
C TRP A 160 -11.19 10.53 -5.62
N TYR A 161 -12.14 11.19 -4.96
CA TYR A 161 -12.46 10.97 -3.55
C TYR A 161 -13.98 11.06 -3.34
N SER A 162 -14.42 10.79 -2.12
CA SER A 162 -15.85 10.61 -1.82
C SER A 162 -16.78 11.76 -2.24
N LEU A 163 -16.31 13.02 -2.29
CA LEU A 163 -17.19 14.16 -2.60
C LEU A 163 -17.25 14.50 -4.10
N ASN A 164 -16.30 14.05 -4.92
CA ASN A 164 -16.26 14.39 -6.34
C ASN A 164 -16.60 13.22 -7.27
N ILE A 165 -17.16 12.14 -6.71
CA ILE A 165 -17.63 10.98 -7.46
C ILE A 165 -19.13 10.91 -7.45
N LYS A 166 -19.69 10.76 -8.65
CA LYS A 166 -21.11 10.52 -8.84
C LYS A 166 -21.46 9.10 -8.38
N GLU A 167 -22.43 9.01 -7.50
CA GLU A 167 -23.01 7.73 -7.10
C GLU A 167 -23.80 7.10 -8.24
N THR A 168 -23.68 5.77 -8.35
CA THR A 168 -24.52 4.95 -9.22
C THR A 168 -25.56 4.25 -8.35
N CYS A 169 -26.84 4.46 -8.66
CA CYS A 169 -27.94 3.94 -7.86
C CYS A 169 -28.76 2.89 -8.63
N PHE A 170 -29.12 1.82 -7.93
CA PHE A 170 -30.06 0.79 -8.36
C PHE A 170 -31.21 0.74 -7.34
N GLY A 171 -32.27 1.51 -7.62
CA GLY A 171 -33.30 1.80 -6.62
C GLY A 171 -32.71 2.62 -5.47
N ASP A 172 -32.96 2.20 -4.23
CA ASP A 172 -32.47 2.86 -3.02
C ASP A 172 -31.00 2.52 -2.69
N PHE A 173 -30.39 1.60 -3.44
CA PHE A 173 -28.99 1.21 -3.25
C PHE A 173 -28.06 2.04 -4.15
N CYS A 174 -27.32 2.97 -3.54
CA CYS A 174 -26.32 3.79 -4.22
C CYS A 174 -24.90 3.38 -3.83
N PHE A 175 -23.98 3.40 -4.78
CA PHE A 175 -22.56 3.15 -4.52
C PHE A 175 -21.64 4.03 -5.35
N LYS A 176 -20.44 4.27 -4.82
CA LYS A 176 -19.32 4.89 -5.53
C LYS A 176 -18.39 3.81 -6.07
N SER A 177 -17.64 4.13 -7.10
CA SER A 177 -16.69 3.20 -7.71
C SER A 177 -15.44 3.92 -8.16
N ALA A 178 -14.36 3.16 -8.29
CA ALA A 178 -13.10 3.63 -8.86
C ALA A 178 -13.30 4.14 -10.29
N GLN A 179 -12.54 5.18 -10.62
CA GLN A 179 -12.53 5.78 -11.94
C GLN A 179 -11.41 5.15 -12.78
N ASP A 180 -11.45 5.39 -14.08
CA ASP A 180 -10.37 4.95 -14.97
C ASP A 180 -9.09 5.68 -14.58
N VAL A 181 -7.97 4.96 -14.56
CA VAL A 181 -6.67 5.50 -14.17
C VAL A 181 -6.26 6.65 -15.10
N GLY A 182 -5.54 7.64 -14.56
CA GLY A 182 -4.96 8.71 -15.35
C GLY A 182 -5.95 9.79 -15.82
N THR A 183 -7.11 9.89 -15.18
CA THR A 183 -8.18 10.85 -15.57
C THR A 183 -8.12 12.17 -14.79
N LYS A 184 -7.29 12.26 -13.75
CA LYS A 184 -6.92 13.50 -13.04
C LYS A 184 -5.51 13.95 -13.43
N ALA A 185 -5.07 15.12 -12.96
CA ALA A 185 -3.74 15.63 -13.26
C ALA A 185 -2.64 14.78 -12.56
N PRO A 186 -1.48 14.56 -13.21
CA PRO A 186 -0.34 13.88 -12.59
C PRO A 186 0.47 14.83 -11.71
N ASN A 187 1.39 14.26 -10.93
CA ASN A 187 2.40 15.02 -10.21
C ASN A 187 3.61 15.43 -11.08
N GLU A 188 4.63 16.03 -10.47
CA GLU A 188 5.84 16.54 -11.15
C GLU A 188 6.69 15.47 -11.85
N LEU A 189 6.49 14.20 -11.52
CA LEU A 189 7.14 13.06 -12.15
C LEU A 189 6.29 12.48 -13.29
N GLY A 190 5.06 12.96 -13.50
CA GLY A 190 4.14 12.40 -14.49
C GLY A 190 3.41 11.14 -14.00
N ILE A 191 3.41 10.87 -12.69
CA ILE A 191 2.71 9.74 -12.07
C ILE A 191 1.30 10.20 -11.68
N TYR A 192 0.31 9.35 -11.96
CA TYR A 192 -1.11 9.64 -11.77
C TYR A 192 -1.66 8.89 -10.56
N ASP A 193 -2.77 9.41 -10.03
CA ASP A 193 -3.61 8.77 -9.01
C ASP A 193 -2.83 8.42 -7.73
N MET A 194 -1.78 9.18 -7.40
CA MET A 194 -1.05 9.04 -6.12
C MET A 194 -1.79 9.69 -4.94
N SER A 195 -2.92 10.35 -5.22
CA SER A 195 -3.88 10.93 -4.30
C SER A 195 -5.28 10.56 -4.80
N GLY A 196 -6.00 9.66 -4.13
CA GLY A 196 -7.36 9.23 -4.46
C GLY A 196 -7.41 8.02 -5.40
N ASN A 197 -8.59 7.85 -6.02
CA ASN A 197 -9.00 6.67 -6.78
C ASN A 197 -9.04 5.40 -5.93
N VAL A 198 -7.93 4.70 -5.68
CA VAL A 198 -7.91 3.57 -4.74
C VAL A 198 -6.72 3.64 -3.80
N TYR A 199 -6.91 3.08 -2.61
CA TYR A 199 -5.79 2.80 -1.73
C TYR A 199 -4.84 1.82 -2.39
N GLU A 200 -3.56 1.93 -2.09
CA GLU A 200 -2.56 1.02 -2.63
C GLU A 200 -1.83 0.26 -1.54
N TRP A 201 -1.72 -1.06 -1.69
CA TRP A 201 -0.92 -1.88 -0.79
C TRP A 201 0.56 -1.57 -0.89
N MET A 202 1.18 -1.30 0.25
CA MET A 202 2.63 -1.20 0.39
C MET A 202 3.23 -2.54 0.82
N TYR A 203 4.52 -2.72 0.61
CA TYR A 203 5.25 -3.87 1.15
C TYR A 203 5.22 -3.90 2.69
N ASP A 204 5.43 -2.73 3.29
CA ASP A 204 5.65 -2.53 4.71
C ASP A 204 4.52 -3.06 5.59
N SER A 205 4.91 -3.72 6.68
CA SER A 205 4.03 -3.91 7.82
C SER A 205 3.85 -2.62 8.60
N TYR A 206 2.74 -2.51 9.33
CA TYR A 206 2.51 -1.36 10.18
C TYR A 206 3.60 -1.27 11.26
N GLY A 207 4.02 -0.03 11.51
CA GLY A 207 5.02 0.34 12.47
C GLY A 207 5.00 1.86 12.62
N THR A 208 5.37 2.36 13.79
CA THR A 208 5.54 3.79 14.04
C THR A 208 6.80 4.30 13.36
N PHE A 209 6.81 5.59 13.01
CA PHE A 209 8.05 6.21 12.58
C PHE A 209 8.98 6.35 13.79
N SER A 210 10.23 5.96 13.59
CA SER A 210 11.30 6.19 14.56
C SER A 210 12.05 7.47 14.20
N GLU A 211 12.65 8.11 15.19
CA GLU A 211 13.61 9.18 14.93
C GLU A 211 14.86 8.62 14.23
N GLY A 212 15.52 9.47 13.43
CA GLY A 212 16.79 9.16 12.76
C GLY A 212 16.69 9.04 11.24
N ASP A 213 17.85 9.17 10.61
CA ASP A 213 18.00 9.07 9.16
C ASP A 213 17.95 7.60 8.73
N LEU A 214 17.05 7.26 7.82
CA LEU A 214 16.93 5.91 7.25
C LEU A 214 17.33 5.89 5.78
N THR A 215 17.91 4.77 5.32
CA THR A 215 18.22 4.54 3.90
C THR A 215 17.46 3.32 3.41
N ASN A 216 16.67 3.48 2.34
CA ASN A 216 15.82 2.43 1.74
C ASN A 216 14.99 1.62 2.77
N PRO A 217 14.23 2.25 3.70
CA PRO A 217 13.50 1.51 4.72
C PRO A 217 12.40 0.64 4.10
N THR A 218 12.28 -0.58 4.62
CA THR A 218 11.30 -1.61 4.21
C THR A 218 10.23 -1.88 5.28
N GLY A 219 10.17 -1.02 6.30
CA GLY A 219 9.30 -1.16 7.46
C GLY A 219 9.95 -2.00 8.57
N PRO A 220 9.20 -2.34 9.62
CA PRO A 220 9.69 -3.21 10.69
C PRO A 220 9.99 -4.62 10.15
N ALA A 221 11.04 -5.25 10.70
CA ALA A 221 11.49 -6.56 10.27
C ALA A 221 10.45 -7.68 10.49
N THR A 222 9.57 -7.52 11.48
CA THR A 222 8.52 -8.50 11.79
C THR A 222 7.32 -8.29 10.87
N LEU A 223 6.93 -9.35 10.16
CA LEU A 223 5.69 -9.36 9.38
C LEU A 223 4.49 -9.24 10.31
N HIS A 224 3.96 -8.03 10.43
CA HIS A 224 2.68 -7.77 11.09
C HIS A 224 1.52 -8.07 10.15
N THR A 225 0.39 -8.39 10.75
CA THR A 225 -0.88 -8.67 10.09
C THR A 225 -1.63 -7.44 9.64
N GLN A 226 -1.12 -6.27 9.98
CA GLN A 226 -1.57 -5.00 9.50
C GLN A 226 -0.53 -4.54 8.49
N LYS A 227 -0.97 -4.37 7.25
CA LYS A 227 -0.17 -3.87 6.16
C LYS A 227 -0.55 -2.43 5.89
N VAL A 228 0.45 -1.67 5.45
CA VAL A 228 0.25 -0.27 5.14
C VAL A 228 -0.48 -0.12 3.80
N ARG A 229 -1.36 0.87 3.74
CA ARG A 229 -1.95 1.36 2.51
C ARG A 229 -1.86 2.88 2.42
N ARG A 230 -1.67 3.40 1.22
CA ARG A 230 -1.44 4.84 0.93
C ARG A 230 -2.35 5.33 -0.20
N GLY A 231 -2.44 6.65 -0.35
CA GLY A 231 -3.11 7.32 -1.47
C GLY A 231 -4.54 7.76 -1.21
N GLY A 232 -5.26 7.14 -0.27
CA GLY A 232 -6.70 7.39 -0.10
C GLY A 232 -7.51 6.69 -1.20
N SER A 233 -8.84 6.82 -1.19
CA SER A 233 -9.68 6.16 -2.19
C SER A 233 -10.97 6.92 -2.50
N PHE A 234 -11.63 6.48 -3.57
CA PHE A 234 -12.87 7.02 -4.10
C PHE A 234 -14.02 7.11 -3.08
N ASP A 235 -13.96 6.31 -2.01
CA ASP A 235 -14.95 6.22 -0.94
C ASP A 235 -14.53 6.94 0.35
N GLN A 236 -13.38 7.63 0.36
CA GLN A 236 -12.83 8.33 1.53
C GLN A 236 -12.83 9.85 1.39
N PRO A 237 -12.74 10.62 2.49
CA PRO A 237 -12.56 12.06 2.42
C PRO A 237 -11.19 12.42 1.80
N ALA A 238 -11.09 13.63 1.24
CA ALA A 238 -9.85 14.11 0.63
C ALA A 238 -8.67 14.13 1.62
N SER A 239 -8.91 14.27 2.92
CA SER A 239 -7.88 14.25 3.96
C SER A 239 -7.09 12.93 4.01
N GLU A 240 -7.64 11.82 3.50
CA GLU A 240 -6.91 10.56 3.37
C GLU A 240 -6.09 10.45 2.08
N SER A 241 -6.25 11.40 1.15
CA SER A 241 -5.49 11.49 -0.10
C SER A 241 -4.26 12.38 -0.04
N ARG A 242 -3.96 12.98 1.13
CA ARG A 242 -2.73 13.76 1.36
C ARG A 242 -1.51 12.86 1.15
N VAL A 243 -0.42 13.41 0.62
CA VAL A 243 0.80 12.63 0.31
C VAL A 243 1.42 11.94 1.54
N SER A 244 1.25 12.52 2.73
CA SER A 244 1.71 11.95 4.00
C SER A 244 0.73 10.98 4.64
N ALA A 245 -0.54 10.98 4.23
CA ALA A 245 -1.58 10.16 4.84
C ALA A 245 -1.24 8.67 4.70
N ARG A 246 -1.28 7.98 5.84
CA ARG A 246 -0.94 6.56 5.95
C ARG A 246 -2.01 5.84 6.74
N LYS A 247 -2.55 4.77 6.16
CA LYS A 247 -3.55 3.91 6.80
C LYS A 247 -3.07 2.48 6.84
N ILE A 248 -3.80 1.67 7.59
CA ILE A 248 -3.56 0.24 7.70
C ILE A 248 -4.77 -0.55 7.26
N ARG A 249 -4.51 -1.80 6.91
CA ARG A 249 -5.54 -2.81 6.74
C ARG A 249 -4.95 -4.19 7.03
N SER A 250 -5.83 -5.10 7.47
CA SER A 250 -5.45 -6.51 7.66
C SER A 250 -4.85 -7.08 6.36
N ILE A 251 -3.80 -7.88 6.48
CA ILE A 251 -3.10 -8.54 5.36
C ILE A 251 -4.02 -9.39 4.48
N GLU A 252 -5.15 -9.87 5.04
CA GLU A 252 -6.20 -10.60 4.33
C GLU A 252 -7.41 -9.75 3.95
N GLY A 253 -7.39 -8.46 4.29
CA GLY A 253 -8.45 -7.52 3.92
C GLY A 253 -8.58 -7.42 2.40
N LYS A 254 -9.81 -7.42 1.90
CA LYS A 254 -10.12 -7.45 0.47
C LYS A 254 -11.20 -6.42 0.13
N ASP A 255 -10.93 -5.15 0.44
CA ASP A 255 -11.90 -4.09 0.26
C ASP A 255 -12.02 -3.68 -1.22
N GLY A 256 -13.19 -3.23 -1.63
CA GLY A 256 -13.46 -2.76 -3.00
C GLY A 256 -12.71 -1.49 -3.41
N SER A 257 -12.00 -0.86 -2.46
CA SER A 257 -11.29 0.41 -2.62
C SER A 257 -9.77 0.28 -2.43
N ILE A 258 -9.21 -0.93 -2.40
CA ILE A 258 -7.75 -1.16 -2.32
C ILE A 258 -7.27 -1.92 -3.56
N GLY A 259 -6.31 -1.34 -4.27
CA GLY A 259 -5.54 -1.91 -5.38
C GLY A 259 -4.05 -1.88 -5.11
N ILE A 260 -3.25 -1.82 -6.18
CA ILE A 260 -1.78 -1.86 -6.12
C ILE A 260 -1.12 -1.03 -7.21
N ARG A 261 0.14 -0.70 -6.98
CA ARG A 261 1.08 -0.17 -7.96
C ARG A 261 2.41 -0.90 -7.83
N LEU A 262 3.13 -1.00 -8.93
CA LEU A 262 4.36 -1.80 -9.00
C LEU A 262 5.59 -0.92 -8.82
N ALA A 263 6.61 -1.48 -8.21
CA ALA A 263 7.94 -0.90 -8.14
C ALA A 263 9.01 -1.92 -8.55
N ILE A 264 10.18 -1.40 -8.92
CA ILE A 264 11.38 -2.18 -9.21
C ILE A 264 12.61 -1.29 -9.03
N SER A 265 13.67 -1.81 -8.42
CA SER A 265 14.93 -1.07 -8.27
C SER A 265 15.67 -1.01 -9.61
N VAL A 266 16.38 0.07 -9.91
CA VAL A 266 17.14 0.20 -11.18
C VAL A 266 18.20 -0.89 -11.35
N THR A 267 18.78 -1.32 -10.24
CA THR A 267 19.78 -2.40 -10.17
C THR A 267 19.18 -3.81 -10.29
N ASP A 268 17.86 -3.92 -10.41
CA ASP A 268 17.13 -5.19 -10.32
C ASP A 268 17.47 -5.98 -9.05
N SER A 269 17.80 -5.26 -7.97
CA SER A 269 17.99 -5.81 -6.62
C SER A 269 16.79 -5.46 -5.74
N ARG A 270 16.64 -6.16 -4.61
CA ARG A 270 15.62 -5.80 -3.61
C ARG A 270 16.24 -4.88 -2.55
N PRO A 271 15.48 -3.93 -2.00
CA PRO A 271 15.88 -3.22 -0.80
C PRO A 271 16.23 -4.20 0.33
N GLU A 272 17.16 -3.82 1.19
CA GLU A 272 17.56 -4.66 2.33
C GLU A 272 16.36 -4.95 3.25
N GLY A 273 16.25 -6.20 3.70
CA GLY A 273 15.11 -6.67 4.50
C GLY A 273 13.85 -7.03 3.70
N MET A 274 13.79 -6.74 2.40
CA MET A 274 12.66 -7.14 1.56
C MET A 274 12.84 -8.57 1.03
N LEU A 275 11.91 -9.45 1.40
CA LEU A 275 11.81 -10.82 0.90
C LEU A 275 11.46 -10.87 -0.60
N ASP A 276 11.85 -11.96 -1.26
CA ASP A 276 11.37 -12.26 -2.61
C ASP A 276 9.84 -12.48 -2.57
N PRO A 277 9.05 -11.77 -3.40
CA PRO A 277 7.62 -12.04 -3.53
C PRO A 277 7.29 -13.51 -3.81
N CYS A 278 8.15 -14.24 -4.53
CA CYS A 278 7.93 -15.65 -4.82
C CYS A 278 8.16 -16.57 -3.61
N ASP A 279 8.97 -16.12 -2.63
CA ASP A 279 9.21 -16.86 -1.39
C ASP A 279 8.11 -16.60 -0.34
N ILE A 280 7.30 -15.56 -0.53
CA ILE A 280 6.19 -15.21 0.36
C ILE A 280 4.95 -15.99 -0.06
N GLN A 281 4.59 -16.99 0.74
CA GLN A 281 3.39 -17.79 0.52
C GLN A 281 2.30 -17.41 1.52
N LYS A 282 1.05 -17.35 1.04
CA LYS A 282 -0.09 -17.26 1.95
C LYS A 282 -0.13 -18.53 2.79
N PRO A 283 -0.11 -18.44 4.13
CA PRO A 283 -0.21 -19.64 4.96
C PRO A 283 -1.54 -20.36 4.66
N PRO A 284 -1.56 -21.71 4.73
CA PRO A 284 -2.79 -22.46 4.53
C PRO A 284 -3.84 -21.99 5.55
N PRO A 285 -5.14 -21.96 5.19
CA PRO A 285 -6.18 -21.70 6.15
C PRO A 285 -6.06 -22.72 7.28
N THR A 286 -5.76 -22.26 8.50
CA THR A 286 -5.81 -23.12 9.68
C THR A 286 -7.29 -23.36 9.96
N GLY A 287 -7.85 -24.40 9.35
CA GLY A 287 -9.19 -24.88 9.69
C GLY A 287 -9.23 -25.09 11.19
N GLY A 288 -10.05 -24.30 11.88
CA GLY A 288 -10.08 -24.22 13.33
C GLY A 288 -10.23 -25.60 13.95
N LYS A 289 -9.16 -26.13 14.53
CA LYS A 289 -9.26 -27.10 15.60
C LYS A 289 -9.40 -26.32 16.91
N PRO A 290 -10.26 -26.77 17.85
CA PRO A 290 -10.30 -26.22 19.20
C PRO A 290 -8.87 -26.17 19.75
N GLY A 291 -8.40 -24.98 20.13
CA GLY A 291 -7.04 -24.78 20.67
C GLY A 291 -5.94 -24.40 19.67
N PHE A 292 -6.28 -23.98 18.44
CA PHE A 292 -5.28 -23.37 17.53
C PHE A 292 -5.34 -21.84 17.58
N TYR A 293 -4.20 -21.24 17.90
CA TYR A 293 -3.94 -19.81 17.93
C TYR A 293 -3.77 -19.26 16.52
N ASP A 294 -4.35 -18.09 16.28
CA ASP A 294 -4.12 -17.29 15.09
C ASP A 294 -3.24 -16.09 15.51
N GLU A 295 -1.94 -16.14 15.15
CA GLU A 295 -0.87 -15.18 15.48
C GLU A 295 -1.17 -13.73 15.06
N ARG A 296 -2.28 -13.55 14.34
CA ARG A 296 -2.60 -12.34 13.61
C ARG A 296 -3.33 -11.28 14.41
N LEU A 297 -3.67 -11.61 15.65
CA LEU A 297 -4.58 -10.88 16.53
C LEU A 297 -4.01 -10.67 17.93
N ILE A 298 -2.69 -10.76 18.01
CA ILE A 298 -1.92 -11.07 19.20
C ILE A 298 -0.97 -9.91 19.52
N ASN A 299 -0.82 -9.58 20.81
CA ASN A 299 0.19 -8.62 21.26
C ASN A 299 1.62 -9.18 21.09
N ALA A 300 2.65 -8.40 21.44
CA ALA A 300 4.06 -8.80 21.27
C ALA A 300 4.47 -10.08 22.02
N ASP A 301 3.61 -10.62 22.91
CA ASP A 301 3.87 -11.79 23.75
C ASP A 301 3.04 -13.03 23.38
N GLY A 302 2.13 -12.99 22.38
CA GLY A 302 1.37 -14.17 21.97
C GLY A 302 -0.11 -14.23 22.35
N GLU A 303 -0.71 -13.16 22.90
CA GLU A 303 -2.04 -13.23 23.55
C GLU A 303 -3.14 -12.36 22.89
N ALA A 304 -4.39 -12.86 22.86
CA ALA A 304 -5.62 -12.15 22.47
C ALA A 304 -6.79 -12.45 23.44
N TRP A 305 -7.54 -11.43 23.89
CA TRP A 305 -8.56 -11.55 24.94
C TRP A 305 -9.95 -10.99 24.55
N VAL A 306 -11.04 -11.74 24.75
CA VAL A 306 -12.44 -11.27 24.58
C VAL A 306 -13.32 -11.88 25.70
N ASN A 307 -14.17 -11.06 26.33
CA ASN A 307 -15.07 -11.46 27.42
C ASN A 307 -16.46 -11.92 26.91
N GLU A 308 -17.10 -12.84 27.64
CA GLU A 308 -18.50 -13.22 27.44
C GLU A 308 -19.45 -12.04 27.67
N LEU A 309 -20.50 -11.98 26.84
CA LEU A 309 -21.59 -11.02 26.98
C LEU A 309 -22.35 -11.28 28.29
N MET A 310 -22.43 -10.28 29.17
CA MET A 310 -23.49 -10.22 30.18
C MET A 310 -24.67 -9.44 29.59
N GLU A 311 -25.88 -9.98 29.68
CA GLU A 311 -27.10 -9.58 28.94
C GLU A 311 -27.55 -8.10 29.04
N ASN A 312 -26.86 -7.21 29.75
CA ASN A 312 -27.31 -5.82 29.95
C ASN A 312 -26.18 -4.76 29.94
N TYR A 313 -25.00 -5.08 29.40
CA TYR A 313 -23.86 -4.15 29.31
C TYR A 313 -23.40 -3.94 27.87
N ILE A 314 -23.14 -2.69 27.46
CA ILE A 314 -22.34 -2.40 26.27
C ILE A 314 -20.89 -2.40 26.70
N ASN A 315 -20.11 -3.34 26.15
CA ASN A 315 -18.70 -3.46 26.42
C ASN A 315 -17.91 -3.00 25.21
N VAL A 316 -17.16 -1.91 25.36
CA VAL A 316 -16.31 -1.38 24.31
C VAL A 316 -14.86 -1.79 24.60
N LEU A 317 -14.26 -2.52 23.67
CA LEU A 317 -12.83 -2.77 23.67
C LEU A 317 -12.13 -1.54 23.07
N ILE A 318 -11.43 -0.78 23.90
CA ILE A 318 -10.66 0.38 23.45
C ILE A 318 -9.21 -0.06 23.31
N ILE A 319 -8.76 -0.21 22.07
CA ILE A 319 -7.36 -0.51 21.76
C ILE A 319 -6.58 0.80 21.78
N LYS A 320 -5.64 0.93 22.73
CA LYS A 320 -4.66 2.02 22.78
C LYS A 320 -3.27 1.47 22.48
N GLU A 321 -2.36 2.38 22.15
CA GLU A 321 -0.98 2.11 21.72
C GLU A 321 -0.20 1.15 22.63
N ASN A 322 -0.50 1.14 23.94
CA ASN A 322 0.20 0.30 24.93
C ASN A 322 -0.72 -0.53 25.85
N ALA A 323 -2.02 -0.59 25.55
CA ALA A 323 -2.98 -1.36 26.35
C ALA A 323 -4.31 -1.55 25.61
N ALA A 324 -4.94 -2.71 25.79
CA ALA A 324 -6.37 -2.85 25.59
C ALA A 324 -7.08 -2.53 26.91
N ILE A 325 -7.91 -1.49 26.92
CA ILE A 325 -8.71 -1.13 28.09
C ILE A 325 -10.17 -1.48 27.81
N TYR A 326 -10.81 -2.07 28.80
CA TYR A 326 -12.23 -2.39 28.75
C TYR A 326 -13.04 -1.26 29.40
N ALA A 327 -14.13 -0.85 28.74
CA ALA A 327 -15.13 0.03 29.33
C ALA A 327 -16.51 -0.61 29.23
N SER A 328 -17.12 -0.92 30.38
CA SER A 328 -18.55 -1.23 30.47
C SER A 328 -19.32 0.07 30.68
N VAL A 329 -20.29 0.35 29.80
CA VAL A 329 -21.20 1.48 29.96
C VAL A 329 -22.54 0.95 30.47
N TYR A 330 -22.89 1.33 31.70
CA TYR A 330 -24.24 1.15 32.25
C TYR A 330 -24.76 2.51 32.72
N ASN A 331 -25.83 2.99 32.08
CA ASN A 331 -26.53 4.22 32.48
C ASN A 331 -25.60 5.45 32.70
N ASN A 332 -24.69 5.71 31.74
CA ASN A 332 -23.67 6.79 31.78
C ASN A 332 -22.65 6.75 32.93
N THR A 333 -22.43 5.59 33.56
CA THR A 333 -21.40 5.42 34.61
C THR A 333 -20.34 4.41 34.18
N TYR A 334 -19.05 4.75 34.32
CA TYR A 334 -17.91 3.86 34.04
C TYR A 334 -17.57 3.03 35.27
N VAL A 335 -17.51 1.70 35.13
CA VAL A 335 -17.05 0.79 36.18
C VAL A 335 -15.82 0.06 35.68
N THR A 336 -14.72 0.11 36.44
CA THR A 336 -13.51 -0.69 36.20
C THR A 336 -13.45 -1.80 37.24
N GLU A 337 -13.66 -3.05 36.82
CA GLU A 337 -13.42 -4.24 37.66
C GLU A 337 -12.41 -5.16 36.97
N ASP A 338 -11.67 -5.94 37.76
CA ASP A 338 -10.73 -6.95 37.27
C ASP A 338 -11.49 -8.08 36.57
N ALA A 339 -11.20 -8.28 35.28
CA ALA A 339 -11.95 -9.20 34.43
C ALA A 339 -11.58 -10.69 34.66
N LYS A 340 -12.59 -11.56 34.64
CA LYS A 340 -12.45 -13.04 34.60
C LYS A 340 -12.98 -13.55 33.25
N GLY A 341 -12.22 -14.35 32.49
CA GLY A 341 -12.63 -14.85 31.17
C GLY A 341 -11.81 -16.03 30.63
N GLN A 342 -12.26 -16.63 29.51
CA GLN A 342 -11.64 -17.77 28.80
C GLN A 342 -11.20 -17.40 27.37
N TRP A 343 -10.31 -18.21 26.76
CA TRP A 343 -9.67 -17.98 25.46
C TRP A 343 -10.54 -18.42 24.26
N TYR A 344 -10.60 -17.62 23.19
CA TYR A 344 -11.35 -17.91 21.95
C TYR A 344 -10.54 -17.63 20.67
N THR A 345 -10.80 -18.37 19.59
CA THR A 345 -10.20 -18.17 18.25
C THR A 345 -11.05 -17.21 17.41
N LEU A 346 -10.44 -16.16 16.85
CA LEU A 346 -11.10 -15.12 16.05
C LEU A 346 -11.19 -15.51 14.57
N ASN A 347 -12.29 -15.17 13.91
CA ASN A 347 -12.45 -15.29 12.45
C ASN A 347 -12.32 -13.91 11.76
N SER A 348 -11.92 -13.94 10.50
CA SER A 348 -11.21 -12.87 9.78
C SER A 348 -12.04 -11.65 9.32
N PHE A 349 -13.27 -11.44 9.80
CA PHE A 349 -14.11 -10.36 9.27
C PHE A 349 -15.02 -9.75 10.34
N SER A 350 -14.65 -8.56 10.82
CA SER A 350 -15.49 -7.66 11.63
C SER A 350 -16.02 -8.24 12.95
N LEU A 351 -16.25 -7.36 13.93
CA LEU A 351 -16.79 -7.68 15.24
C LEU A 351 -18.30 -8.00 15.09
N ASN A 352 -18.66 -9.15 14.53
CA ASN A 352 -20.03 -9.63 14.51
C ASN A 352 -20.17 -10.77 15.52
N ILE A 353 -20.67 -10.40 16.70
CA ILE A 353 -21.17 -11.34 17.70
C ILE A 353 -22.52 -11.86 17.19
N VAL A 354 -22.59 -13.12 16.77
CA VAL A 354 -23.87 -13.80 16.55
C VAL A 354 -24.20 -14.58 17.83
N PRO A 355 -25.31 -14.28 18.52
CA PRO A 355 -25.72 -15.06 19.68
C PRO A 355 -26.11 -16.48 19.23
N ASN A 356 -25.69 -17.50 19.98
CA ASN A 356 -26.22 -18.84 19.79
C ASN A 356 -27.63 -18.94 20.39
N SER A 357 -28.55 -19.48 19.60
CA SER A 357 -29.81 -20.08 20.04
C SER A 357 -29.59 -21.27 20.98
#